data_AF-A0A8X6TXE7-F1
#
_entry.id   AF-A0A8X6TXE7-F1
#
_cell.length_a   1.000
_cell.length_b   1.000
_cell.length_c   1.000
_cell.angle_alpha   90.00
_cell.angle_beta   90.00
_cell.angle_gamma   90.00
#
_symmetry.space_group_name_H-M   'P 1'
#
loop_
_entity.id
_entity.type
_entity.pdbx_description
1 polymer ?
#
loop_
_entity_poly.entity_id
_entity_poly.type
_entity_poly.pdbx_seq_one_letter_code
_entity_poly.pdbx_strand_id
1 'polypeptide(L)'
;MSVIIKALYSFPKLFNQTSLFLIPGMFTFFKITGLSPEFTDMIAFNNVFREEVDKKKNKNEGTNETSFAEDYLCRMKEESKVETSFRETNLFGNIQALMIGGTDTTANTLTWLFLAMAIHPEIQQKVQEEVDNILGKSKPQWSEHLKLPYTYAAILECMRWRTMVPQNLLRW
;
A
#
# COMPACT_ATOMS: atom_id res chain seq x y z
N MET A 1 33.50 -3.08 -14.25
CA MET A 1 33.19 -1.64 -14.06
C MET A 1 32.25 -1.05 -15.13
N SER A 2 32.11 -1.63 -16.34
CA SER A 2 31.30 -1.07 -17.44
C SER A 2 29.80 -1.50 -17.47
N VAL A 3 29.42 -2.59 -16.78
CA VAL A 3 28.03 -3.11 -16.80
C VAL A 3 27.11 -2.41 -15.80
N ILE A 4 27.63 -2.00 -14.63
CA ILE A 4 26.86 -1.31 -13.59
C ILE A 4 26.53 0.14 -14.00
N ILE A 5 27.45 0.81 -14.70
CA ILE A 5 27.20 2.16 -15.24
C ILE A 5 26.16 2.10 -16.36
N LYS A 6 26.15 1.06 -17.21
CA LYS A 6 25.08 0.88 -18.22
C LYS A 6 23.71 0.54 -17.59
N ALA A 7 23.66 -0.16 -16.46
CA ALA A 7 22.42 -0.39 -15.72
C ALA A 7 21.87 0.92 -15.11
N LEU A 8 22.75 1.80 -14.63
CA LEU A 8 22.38 3.13 -14.11
C LEU A 8 21.86 4.07 -15.21
N TYR A 9 22.40 4.01 -16.44
CA TYR A 9 21.90 4.82 -17.57
C TYR A 9 20.65 4.24 -18.25
N SER A 10 20.28 2.98 -18.00
CA SER A 10 19.03 2.39 -18.49
C SER A 10 17.83 2.62 -17.56
N PHE A 11 18.04 3.35 -16.46
CA PHE A 11 17.04 3.64 -15.42
C PHE A 11 16.26 4.98 -15.53
N PRO A 12 16.15 5.71 -16.67
CA PRO A 12 15.36 6.94 -16.71
C PRO A 12 13.86 6.71 -16.99
N LYS A 13 13.36 5.47 -16.97
CA LYS A 13 11.91 5.18 -17.09
C LYS A 13 11.23 4.74 -15.79
N LEU A 14 11.99 4.34 -14.76
CA LEU A 14 11.39 3.85 -13.50
C LEU A 14 11.19 4.94 -12.44
N PHE A 15 11.81 6.12 -12.62
CA PHE A 15 11.86 7.18 -11.61
C PHE A 15 11.03 8.43 -11.97
N ASN A 16 10.08 8.31 -12.90
CA ASN A 16 8.98 9.29 -13.04
C ASN A 16 7.73 8.91 -12.21
N GLN A 17 7.90 8.07 -11.19
CA GLN A 17 6.84 7.62 -10.27
C GLN A 17 7.24 7.89 -8.81
N THR A 18 7.63 9.13 -8.50
CA THR A 18 7.76 9.54 -7.09
C THR A 18 6.63 10.49 -6.74
N SER A 19 5.67 9.93 -6.00
CA SER A 19 4.42 10.51 -5.51
C SER A 19 3.36 10.79 -6.60
N LEU A 20 2.22 10.10 -6.50
CA LEU A 20 0.97 10.44 -7.19
C LEU A 20 0.47 11.87 -6.87
N PHE A 21 1.14 12.57 -5.95
CA PHE A 21 0.71 13.86 -5.42
C PHE A 21 1.58 15.07 -5.85
N LEU A 22 2.74 14.90 -6.50
CA LEU A 22 3.64 16.05 -6.78
C LEU A 22 4.43 15.97 -8.11
N ILE A 23 3.77 15.85 -9.26
CA ILE A 23 4.39 16.25 -10.56
C ILE A 23 3.76 17.55 -11.06
N PRO A 24 4.43 18.71 -10.88
CA PRO A 24 4.11 19.90 -11.67
C PRO A 24 4.40 19.63 -13.15
N GLY A 25 3.36 19.29 -13.91
CA GLY A 25 3.46 18.99 -15.35
C GLY A 25 2.57 17.86 -15.83
N MET A 26 2.18 16.92 -14.96
CA MET A 26 1.22 15.86 -15.31
C MET A 26 -0.15 16.46 -15.64
N PHE A 27 -0.58 17.46 -14.86
CA PHE A 27 -1.78 18.25 -15.13
C PHE A 27 -1.72 19.10 -16.41
N THR A 28 -0.53 19.41 -16.95
CA THR A 28 -0.39 20.24 -18.15
C THR A 28 -0.40 19.40 -19.42
N PHE A 29 0.21 18.21 -19.41
CA PHE A 29 0.20 17.28 -20.55
C PHE A 29 -1.21 16.72 -20.83
N PHE A 30 -2.01 16.47 -19.78
CA PHE A 30 -3.39 15.98 -19.92
C PHE A 30 -4.45 17.05 -20.19
N LYS A 31 -4.14 18.33 -20.00
CA LYS A 31 -5.02 19.45 -20.42
C LYS A 31 -5.06 19.65 -21.94
N ILE A 32 -4.00 19.25 -22.66
CA ILE A 32 -3.84 19.54 -24.10
C ILE A 32 -4.59 18.53 -24.99
N THR A 33 -4.88 17.31 -24.50
CA THR A 33 -5.48 16.23 -25.31
C THR A 33 -6.97 15.97 -25.07
N GLY A 34 -7.61 16.63 -24.10
CA GLY A 34 -9.07 16.57 -23.90
C GLY A 34 -9.67 15.23 -23.43
N LEU A 35 -8.84 14.21 -23.17
CA LEU A 35 -9.20 12.96 -22.50
C LEU A 35 -8.16 12.72 -21.40
N SER A 36 -8.54 12.83 -20.12
CA SER A 36 -7.66 12.51 -19.00
C SER A 36 -7.70 10.99 -18.70
N PRO A 37 -6.58 10.24 -18.84
CA PRO A 37 -6.50 8.81 -18.54
C PRO A 37 -6.76 8.44 -17.08
N GLU A 38 -6.65 9.41 -16.17
CA GLU A 38 -6.91 9.28 -14.73
C GLU A 38 -8.33 8.78 -14.43
N PHE A 39 -9.33 9.19 -15.22
CA PHE A 39 -10.71 8.73 -15.06
C PHE A 39 -10.91 7.30 -15.58
N THR A 40 -10.21 6.91 -16.64
CA THR A 40 -10.27 5.55 -17.19
C THR A 40 -9.67 4.55 -16.22
N ASP A 41 -8.54 4.91 -15.58
CA ASP A 41 -7.88 4.06 -14.59
C ASP A 41 -8.71 3.93 -13.31
N MET A 42 -9.39 5.00 -12.85
CA MET A 42 -10.29 4.93 -11.71
C MET A 42 -11.54 4.08 -12.00
N ILE A 43 -12.09 4.16 -13.21
CA ILE A 43 -13.20 3.30 -13.63
C ILE A 43 -12.76 1.84 -13.70
N ALA A 44 -11.59 1.56 -14.28
CA ALA A 44 -11.01 0.22 -14.34
C ALA A 44 -10.74 -0.35 -12.94
N PHE A 45 -10.15 0.46 -12.04
CA PHE A 45 -9.93 0.12 -10.64
C PHE A 45 -11.24 -0.26 -9.94
N ASN A 46 -12.29 0.54 -10.12
CA ASN A 46 -13.61 0.26 -9.55
C ASN A 46 -14.23 -1.04 -10.10
N ASN A 47 -14.03 -1.33 -11.38
CA ASN A 47 -14.55 -2.56 -12.01
C ASN A 47 -13.89 -3.81 -11.43
N VAL A 48 -12.59 -3.78 -11.14
CA VAL A 48 -11.88 -4.90 -10.50
C VAL A 48 -12.53 -5.25 -9.15
N PHE A 49 -12.82 -4.26 -8.31
CA PHE A 49 -13.46 -4.53 -7.01
C PHE A 49 -14.90 -5.01 -7.15
N ARG A 50 -15.66 -4.49 -8.14
CA ARG A 50 -17.01 -5.00 -8.43
C ARG A 50 -16.98 -6.46 -8.82
N GLU A 51 -16.14 -6.82 -9.78
CA GLU A 51 -15.97 -8.20 -10.22
C GLU A 51 -15.58 -9.13 -9.06
N GLU A 52 -14.67 -8.69 -8.19
CA GLU A 52 -14.25 -9.47 -7.02
C GLU A 52 -15.33 -9.63 -5.95
N VAL A 53 -16.16 -8.60 -5.73
CA VAL A 53 -17.29 -8.67 -4.82
C VAL A 53 -18.40 -9.56 -5.41
N ASP A 54 -18.68 -9.44 -6.71
CA ASP A 54 -19.71 -10.24 -7.38
C ASP A 54 -19.33 -11.73 -7.42
N LYS A 55 -18.05 -12.06 -7.63
CA LYS A 55 -17.56 -13.44 -7.47
C LYS A 55 -17.83 -13.97 -6.06
N LYS A 56 -17.60 -13.16 -5.02
CA LYS A 56 -17.79 -13.55 -3.62
C LYS A 56 -19.28 -13.70 -3.27
N LYS A 57 -20.16 -12.87 -3.81
CA LYS A 57 -21.62 -13.04 -3.67
C LYS A 57 -22.12 -14.36 -4.24
N ASN A 58 -21.53 -14.79 -5.36
CA ASN A 58 -21.95 -15.99 -6.09
C ASN A 58 -21.32 -17.30 -5.54
N LYS A 59 -20.39 -17.21 -4.59
CA LYS A 59 -19.76 -18.38 -3.98
C LYS A 59 -20.62 -18.88 -2.81
N ASN A 60 -21.05 -20.13 -2.85
CA ASN A 60 -21.73 -20.77 -1.73
C ASN A 60 -20.80 -20.84 -0.51
N GLU A 61 -21.32 -20.42 0.64
CA GLU A 61 -20.69 -20.36 1.96
C GLU A 61 -19.96 -21.68 2.28
N GLY A 62 -18.63 -21.71 2.13
CA GLY A 62 -17.87 -22.95 2.25
C GLY A 62 -16.36 -22.81 2.47
N THR A 63 -15.83 -21.61 2.70
CA THR A 63 -14.40 -21.43 3.03
C THR A 63 -14.24 -20.78 4.40
N ASN A 64 -13.44 -21.41 5.27
CA ASN A 64 -13.13 -20.97 6.64
C ASN A 64 -12.27 -19.69 6.71
N GLU A 65 -11.81 -19.17 5.58
CA GLU A 65 -11.10 -17.89 5.50
C GLU A 65 -12.09 -16.84 5.00
N THR A 66 -12.48 -15.92 5.88
CA THR A 66 -13.37 -14.81 5.52
C THR A 66 -12.57 -13.57 5.16
N SER A 67 -12.87 -13.00 4.00
CA SER A 67 -12.39 -11.68 3.59
C SER A 67 -13.27 -10.59 4.18
N PHE A 68 -12.73 -9.37 4.29
CA PHE A 68 -13.52 -8.18 4.70
C PHE A 68 -14.83 -8.05 3.91
N ALA A 69 -14.79 -8.34 2.60
CA ALA A 69 -15.97 -8.28 1.76
C ALA A 69 -17.01 -9.34 2.11
N GLU A 70 -16.59 -10.58 2.41
CA GLU A 70 -17.51 -11.66 2.83
C GLU A 70 -18.14 -11.37 4.19
N ASP A 71 -17.34 -10.92 5.17
CA ASP A 71 -17.85 -10.54 6.50
C ASP A 71 -18.85 -9.37 6.40
N TYR A 72 -18.55 -8.37 5.58
CA TYR A 72 -19.44 -7.23 5.36
C TYR A 72 -20.75 -7.67 4.65
N LEU A 73 -20.66 -8.55 3.65
CA LEU A 73 -21.84 -9.09 2.96
C LEU A 73 -22.70 -9.94 3.92
N CYS A 74 -22.09 -10.74 4.79
CA CYS A 74 -22.80 -11.49 5.83
C CYS A 74 -23.55 -10.52 6.76
N ARG A 75 -22.85 -9.49 7.26
CA ARG A 75 -23.43 -8.48 8.14
C ARG A 75 -24.59 -7.73 7.49
N MET A 76 -24.46 -7.40 6.20
CA MET A 76 -25.52 -6.78 5.41
C MET A 76 -26.79 -7.66 5.31
N LYS A 77 -26.64 -8.99 5.23
CA LYS A 77 -27.80 -9.92 5.24
C LYS A 77 -28.49 -9.94 6.61
N GLU A 78 -27.71 -9.98 7.70
CA GLU A 78 -28.22 -10.00 9.08
C GLU A 78 -29.03 -8.74 9.42
N GLU A 79 -28.56 -7.57 8.98
CA GLU A 79 -29.15 -6.27 9.30
C GLU A 79 -30.21 -5.78 8.30
N SER A 80 -30.61 -6.62 7.32
CA SER A 80 -31.53 -6.27 6.21
C SER A 80 -32.91 -5.72 6.62
N LYS A 81 -33.28 -5.79 7.91
CA LYS A 81 -34.57 -5.32 8.44
C LYS A 81 -34.49 -3.96 9.16
N VAL A 82 -33.30 -3.37 9.27
CA VAL A 82 -33.06 -2.09 9.96
C VAL A 82 -32.36 -1.14 8.98
N GLU A 83 -32.69 0.15 9.02
CA GLU A 83 -31.90 1.16 8.30
C GLU A 83 -30.51 1.27 8.95
N THR A 84 -29.50 0.70 8.29
CA THR A 84 -28.11 0.72 8.76
C THR A 84 -27.14 1.23 7.70
N SER A 85 -25.90 1.51 8.10
CA SER A 85 -24.82 1.91 7.20
C SER A 85 -24.28 0.77 6.34
N PHE A 86 -24.70 -0.48 6.58
CA PHE A 86 -24.26 -1.64 5.81
C PHE A 86 -24.97 -1.71 4.47
N ARG A 87 -24.58 -0.81 3.58
CA ARG A 87 -25.03 -0.75 2.19
C ARG A 87 -23.91 -1.17 1.26
N GLU A 88 -24.28 -1.69 0.09
CA GLU A 88 -23.33 -2.09 -0.95
C GLU A 88 -22.45 -0.91 -1.43
N THR A 89 -23.00 0.30 -1.52
CA THR A 89 -22.22 1.50 -1.85
C THR A 89 -21.11 1.77 -0.84
N ASN A 90 -21.40 1.52 0.45
CA ASN A 90 -20.44 1.70 1.54
C ASN A 90 -19.42 0.56 1.57
N LEU A 91 -19.81 -0.67 1.17
CA LEU A 91 -18.85 -1.77 0.96
C LEU A 91 -17.78 -1.37 -0.05
N PHE A 92 -18.20 -0.89 -1.23
CA PHE A 92 -17.26 -0.47 -2.26
C PHE A 92 -16.39 0.70 -1.80
N GLY A 93 -16.97 1.73 -1.18
CA GLY A 93 -16.22 2.86 -0.64
C GLY A 93 -15.18 2.44 0.41
N ASN A 94 -15.55 1.53 1.31
CA ASN A 94 -14.64 1.03 2.35
C ASN A 94 -13.49 0.19 1.76
N ILE A 95 -13.77 -0.69 0.80
CA ILE A 95 -12.73 -1.47 0.11
C ILE A 95 -11.75 -0.53 -0.60
N GLN A 96 -12.26 0.47 -1.32
CA GLN A 96 -11.41 1.45 -2.01
C GLN A 96 -10.54 2.23 -1.02
N ALA A 97 -11.12 2.70 0.08
CA ALA A 97 -10.39 3.43 1.11
C ALA A 97 -9.26 2.58 1.74
N LEU A 98 -9.54 1.30 2.04
CA LEU A 98 -8.54 0.37 2.57
C LEU A 98 -7.39 0.14 1.59
N MET A 99 -7.69 -0.06 0.31
CA MET A 99 -6.68 -0.31 -0.72
C MET A 99 -5.82 0.93 -0.98
N ILE A 100 -6.45 2.08 -1.22
CA ILE A 100 -5.73 3.33 -1.49
C ILE A 100 -4.89 3.74 -0.26
N GLY A 101 -5.48 3.67 0.94
CA GLY A 101 -4.79 4.02 2.18
C GLY A 101 -3.64 3.09 2.53
N GLY A 102 -3.77 1.79 2.23
CA GLY A 102 -2.80 0.77 2.65
C GLY A 102 -1.69 0.47 1.65
N THR A 103 -1.94 0.61 0.34
CA THR A 103 -0.98 0.22 -0.70
C THR A 103 0.15 1.23 -0.88
N ASP A 104 -0.17 2.45 -1.30
CA ASP A 104 0.84 3.44 -1.70
C ASP A 104 1.69 3.92 -0.51
N THR A 105 1.05 4.11 0.65
CA THR A 105 1.73 4.59 1.87
C THR A 105 2.75 3.58 2.39
N THR A 106 2.38 2.31 2.46
CA THR A 106 3.25 1.23 2.93
C THR A 106 4.36 0.96 1.93
N ALA A 107 4.05 0.88 0.64
CA ALA A 107 5.04 0.65 -0.41
C ALA A 107 6.12 1.74 -0.41
N ASN A 108 5.71 3.02 -0.41
CA ASN A 108 6.67 4.13 -0.38
C ASN A 108 7.50 4.15 0.89
N THR A 109 6.92 3.82 2.04
CA THR A 109 7.67 3.74 3.31
C THR A 109 8.77 2.69 3.23
N LEU A 110 8.46 1.50 2.70
CA LEU A 110 9.45 0.43 2.52
C LEU A 110 10.52 0.82 1.50
N THR A 111 10.14 1.47 0.39
CA THR A 111 11.09 1.97 -0.60
C THR A 111 12.08 2.94 0.03
N TRP A 112 11.62 3.91 0.83
CA TRP A 112 12.50 4.84 1.53
C TRP A 112 13.39 4.16 2.56
N LEU A 113 12.86 3.18 3.30
CA LEU A 113 13.62 2.42 4.28
C LEU A 113 14.78 1.65 3.61
N PHE A 114 14.50 0.93 2.53
CA PHE A 114 15.54 0.20 1.80
C PHE A 114 16.55 1.14 1.12
N LEU A 115 16.08 2.27 0.58
CA LEU A 115 16.97 3.28 0.02
C LEU A 115 17.90 3.87 1.09
N ALA A 116 17.37 4.18 2.29
CA ALA A 116 18.16 4.67 3.40
C ALA A 116 19.23 3.65 3.81
N MET A 117 18.87 2.37 3.93
CA MET A 117 19.82 1.30 4.23
C MET A 117 20.88 1.11 3.12
N ALA A 118 20.52 1.26 1.85
CA ALA A 118 21.46 1.19 0.74
C ALA A 118 22.48 2.35 0.74
N ILE A 119 22.07 3.54 1.18
CA ILE A 119 22.93 4.73 1.33
C ILE A 119 23.76 4.66 2.62
N HIS A 120 23.26 3.98 3.65
CA HIS A 120 23.87 3.80 4.97
C HIS A 120 24.11 2.32 5.28
N PRO A 121 25.11 1.66 4.66
CA PRO A 121 25.37 0.24 4.85
C PRO A 121 25.59 -0.16 6.32
N GLU A 122 26.09 0.75 7.15
CA GLU A 122 26.27 0.56 8.59
C GLU A 122 24.94 0.33 9.33
N ILE A 123 23.85 0.96 8.88
CA ILE A 123 22.52 0.75 9.43
C ILE A 123 21.99 -0.59 8.94
N GLN A 124 22.14 -0.87 7.64
CA GLN A 124 21.73 -2.14 7.06
C GLN A 124 22.38 -3.33 7.77
N GLN A 125 23.69 -3.26 8.01
CA GLN A 125 24.44 -4.31 8.69
C GLN A 125 23.90 -4.55 10.10
N LYS A 126 23.67 -3.50 10.89
CA LYS A 126 23.13 -3.64 12.26
C LYS A 126 21.73 -4.24 12.28
N VAL A 127 20.86 -3.86 11.33
CA VAL A 127 19.53 -4.47 11.19
C VAL A 127 19.64 -5.94 10.85
N GLN A 128 20.49 -6.31 9.88
CA GLN A 128 20.71 -7.70 9.51
C GLN A 128 21.30 -8.53 10.66
N GLU A 129 22.30 -8.00 11.37
CA GLU A 129 22.89 -8.65 12.54
C GLU A 129 21.86 -8.87 13.65
N GLU A 130 21.01 -7.90 13.95
CA GLU A 130 19.95 -8.06 14.95
C GLU A 130 18.95 -9.15 14.53
N VAL A 131 18.47 -9.10 13.28
CA VAL A 131 17.52 -10.08 12.74
C VAL A 131 18.12 -11.48 12.74
N ASP A 132 19.35 -11.64 12.24
CA ASP A 132 20.02 -12.95 12.16
C ASP A 132 20.34 -13.51 13.56
N ASN A 133 20.72 -12.67 14.52
CA ASN A 133 21.00 -13.12 15.89
C ASN A 133 19.74 -13.55 16.65
N ILE A 134 18.62 -12.85 16.44
CA ILE A 134 17.40 -13.04 17.25
C ILE A 134 16.43 -14.02 16.60
N LEU A 135 16.25 -13.95 15.27
CA LEU A 135 15.34 -14.81 14.52
C LEU A 135 16.07 -15.96 13.81
N GLY A 136 17.36 -15.82 13.52
CA GLY A 136 18.12 -16.78 12.74
C GLY A 136 17.50 -17.00 11.36
N LYS A 137 17.37 -18.27 10.97
CA LYS A 137 16.76 -18.68 9.69
C LYS A 137 15.25 -18.91 9.77
N SER A 138 14.62 -18.62 10.91
CA SER A 138 13.19 -18.83 11.08
C SER A 138 12.39 -17.73 10.38
N LYS A 139 11.14 -18.05 9.99
CA LYS A 139 10.24 -17.06 9.41
C LYS A 139 9.78 -16.09 10.50
N PRO A 140 9.99 -14.76 10.35
CA PRO A 140 9.58 -13.78 11.35
C PRO A 140 8.10 -13.86 11.69
N GLN A 141 7.77 -13.81 12.98
CA GLN A 141 6.42 -13.69 13.50
C GLN A 141 6.18 -12.30 14.08
N TRP A 142 4.93 -11.83 14.03
CA TRP A 142 4.60 -10.52 14.62
C TRP A 142 4.91 -10.49 16.12
N SER A 143 4.72 -11.57 16.87
CA SER A 143 5.04 -11.63 18.31
C SER A 143 6.51 -11.35 18.65
N GLU A 144 7.41 -11.41 17.68
CA GLU A 144 8.85 -11.23 17.86
C GLU A 144 9.30 -9.79 17.64
N HIS A 145 8.42 -8.89 17.17
CA HIS A 145 8.78 -7.50 16.86
C HIS A 145 9.41 -6.76 18.04
N LEU A 146 8.95 -7.01 19.27
CA LEU A 146 9.50 -6.42 20.50
C LEU A 146 10.93 -6.87 20.81
N LYS A 147 11.37 -8.00 20.23
CA LYS A 147 12.73 -8.49 20.38
C LYS A 147 13.70 -7.81 19.41
N LEU A 148 13.22 -7.01 18.45
CA LEU A 148 14.04 -6.36 17.43
C LEU A 148 14.06 -4.82 17.62
N PRO A 149 14.59 -4.31 18.75
CA PRO A 149 14.52 -2.89 19.06
C PRO A 149 15.23 -1.99 18.04
N TYR A 150 16.35 -2.42 17.45
CA TYR A 150 17.10 -1.63 16.48
C TYR A 150 16.38 -1.57 15.12
N THR A 151 15.87 -2.71 14.65
CA THR A 151 15.06 -2.80 13.44
C THR A 151 13.79 -1.98 13.57
N TYR A 152 13.12 -2.06 14.72
CA TYR A 152 11.94 -1.24 15.00
C TYR A 152 12.28 0.25 15.03
N ALA A 153 13.40 0.64 15.67
CA ALA A 153 13.88 2.02 15.66
C ALA A 153 14.20 2.52 14.24
N ALA A 154 14.80 1.70 13.38
CA ALA A 154 15.08 2.06 11.99
C ALA A 154 13.80 2.32 11.18
N ILE A 155 12.76 1.49 11.37
CA ILE A 155 11.45 1.69 10.75
C ILE A 155 10.82 3.01 11.23
N LEU A 156 10.81 3.23 12.55
CA LEU A 156 10.26 4.45 13.14
C LEU A 156 11.00 5.71 12.67
N GLU A 157 12.33 5.65 12.60
CA GLU A 157 13.14 6.77 12.13
C GLU A 157 12.89 7.05 10.64
N CYS A 158 12.70 6.02 9.82
CA CYS A 158 12.28 6.20 8.43
C CYS A 158 10.92 6.90 8.34
N MET A 159 9.93 6.49 9.13
CA MET A 159 8.61 7.14 9.15
C MET A 159 8.67 8.59 9.65
N ARG A 160 9.58 8.90 10.59
CA ARG A 160 9.83 10.26 11.10
C ARG A 160 10.54 11.15 10.07
N TRP A 161 11.54 10.62 9.38
CA TRP A 161 12.35 11.36 8.38
C TRP A 161 11.64 11.51 7.04
N ARG A 162 10.83 10.52 6.66
CA ARG A 162 10.02 10.47 5.44
C ARG A 162 8.56 10.26 5.82
N THR A 163 7.99 11.28 6.44
CA THR A 163 6.55 11.29 6.73
C THR A 163 5.76 11.36 5.42
N MET A 164 4.99 10.31 5.11
CA MET A 164 4.23 10.20 3.86
C MET A 164 3.09 11.23 3.76
N VAL A 165 2.47 11.57 4.90
CA VAL A 165 1.31 12.48 4.95
C VAL A 165 1.59 13.61 5.96
N PRO A 166 2.47 14.58 5.64
CA PRO A 166 2.94 15.58 6.61
C PRO A 166 1.86 16.56 7.07
N GLN A 167 0.82 16.78 6.25
CA GLN A 167 -0.30 17.67 6.57
C GLN A 167 -1.53 16.93 7.12
N ASN A 168 -1.41 15.61 7.35
CA ASN A 168 -2.54 14.74 7.70
C ASN A 168 -3.69 14.81 6.67
N LEU A 169 -4.82 14.17 6.95
CA LEU A 169 -6.06 14.36 6.22
C LEU A 169 -6.74 15.66 6.65
N LEU A 170 -7.36 16.34 5.69
CA LEU A 170 -8.19 17.51 5.96
C LEU A 170 -9.29 17.12 6.96
N ARG A 171 -9.45 17.97 7.99
CA ARG A 171 -10.52 17.84 8.98
C ARG A 171 -11.52 18.96 8.75
N TRP A 172 -12.79 18.60 8.63
CA TRP A 172 -13.92 19.50 8.46
C TRP A 172 -15.01 19.18 9.49
#